data_AF-A0A974XZR7-F1
#
_entry.id   AF-A0A974XZR7-F1
#
_cell.length_a   1.000
_cell.length_b   1.000
_cell.length_c   1.000
_cell.angle_alpha   90.00
_cell.angle_beta   90.00
_cell.angle_gamma   90.00
#
_symmetry.space_group_name_H-M   'P 1'
#
loop_
_entity.id
_entity.type
_entity.pdbx_description
1 polymer ?
#
loop_
_entity_poly.entity_id
_entity_poly.type
_entity_poly.pdbx_seq_one_letter_code
_entity_poly.pdbx_strand_id
1 'polypeptide(L)'
;MNAPEYPNESLRQKLAVAGIPESEHSVDALAARMPDLDAALLQNLSADMRAELLLYLLGKGVVTLPVPSERALLDLPWGAHVCQFYETSEDQLDMLVPYFKQGLERNEACAWLVGDLSVKEARTALAASVPDLDRYMATGQMQIRHYSEFYTDPNGTVRAPEQLSYQFASMGASARDMGFEGLRASGSVSWVKDPESMARFMDYETKVNLAIQNSRIMAVCTYPAKASSMCGCRELIHNHGRIFVKRGAWVHDKSRDAQKIEAVFASLAGAGAPP
;
A
#
# COMPACT_ATOMS: atom_id res chain seq x y z
N MET A 1 9.00 -26.25 -36.04
CA MET A 1 7.67 -25.99 -35.47
C MET A 1 7.88 -25.01 -34.34
N ASN A 2 7.22 -23.85 -34.36
CA ASN A 2 7.32 -22.91 -33.25
C ASN A 2 6.73 -23.54 -32.00
N ALA A 3 7.37 -23.32 -30.84
CA ALA A 3 6.83 -23.79 -29.58
C ALA A 3 5.43 -23.16 -29.36
N PRO A 4 4.46 -23.90 -28.79
CA PRO A 4 3.13 -23.36 -28.54
C PRO A 4 3.21 -22.17 -27.58
N GLU A 5 2.54 -21.09 -27.95
CA GLU A 5 2.51 -19.82 -27.20
C GLU A 5 1.61 -19.89 -25.96
N TYR A 6 0.73 -20.89 -25.89
CA TYR A 6 -0.24 -21.09 -24.81
C TYR A 6 -0.16 -22.51 -24.26
N PRO A 7 -0.42 -22.70 -22.95
CA PRO A 7 -0.55 -24.02 -22.35
C PRO A 7 -1.74 -24.79 -22.93
N ASN A 8 -1.73 -26.10 -22.72
CA ASN A 8 -2.88 -26.95 -23.03
C ASN A 8 -4.14 -26.51 -22.26
N GLU A 9 -5.29 -26.91 -22.78
CA GLU A 9 -6.60 -26.46 -22.28
C GLU A 9 -6.82 -26.79 -20.80
N SER A 10 -6.36 -27.95 -20.33
CA SER A 10 -6.49 -28.34 -18.92
C SER A 10 -5.71 -27.42 -17.99
N LEU A 11 -4.50 -27.01 -18.39
CA LEU A 11 -3.70 -26.07 -17.62
C LEU A 11 -4.29 -24.66 -17.67
N ARG A 12 -4.82 -24.23 -18.81
CA ARG A 12 -5.52 -22.95 -18.93
C ARG A 12 -6.75 -22.87 -18.02
N GLN A 13 -7.54 -23.93 -17.95
CA GLN A 13 -8.66 -24.01 -17.00
C GLN A 13 -8.20 -23.90 -15.54
N LYS A 14 -7.11 -24.58 -15.17
CA LYS A 14 -6.53 -24.48 -13.82
C LYS A 14 -6.01 -23.07 -13.50
N LEU A 15 -5.38 -22.40 -14.46
CA LEU A 15 -4.94 -21.00 -14.32
C LEU A 15 -6.12 -20.06 -14.11
N ALA A 16 -7.22 -20.24 -14.85
CA ALA A 16 -8.44 -19.46 -14.66
C ALA A 16 -9.06 -19.67 -13.28
N VAL A 17 -9.15 -20.93 -12.81
CA VAL A 17 -9.61 -21.25 -11.45
C VAL A 17 -8.71 -20.65 -10.38
N ALA A 18 -7.40 -20.59 -10.63
CA ALA A 18 -6.45 -19.94 -9.74
C ALA A 18 -6.59 -18.40 -9.72
N GLY A 19 -7.41 -17.80 -10.60
CA GLY A 19 -7.65 -16.36 -10.66
C GLY A 19 -6.82 -15.61 -11.69
N ILE A 20 -6.19 -16.30 -12.65
CA ILE A 20 -5.45 -15.68 -13.77
C ILE A 20 -6.38 -15.60 -14.99
N PRO A 21 -6.68 -14.40 -15.51
CA PRO A 21 -7.54 -14.23 -16.68
C PRO A 21 -7.02 -14.99 -17.89
N GLU A 22 -7.92 -15.52 -18.73
CA GLU A 22 -7.53 -16.25 -19.95
C GLU A 22 -6.69 -15.43 -20.93
N SER A 23 -6.88 -14.11 -20.93
CA SER A 23 -6.08 -13.15 -21.70
C SER A 23 -4.61 -13.11 -21.28
N GLU A 24 -4.27 -13.68 -20.14
CA GLU A 24 -2.92 -13.69 -19.55
C GLU A 24 -2.30 -15.10 -19.48
N HIS A 25 -2.76 -16.02 -20.33
CA HIS A 25 -2.23 -17.38 -20.39
C HIS A 25 -1.09 -17.55 -21.40
N SER A 26 -0.60 -16.48 -22.04
CA SER A 26 0.55 -16.58 -22.94
C SER A 26 1.84 -16.90 -22.17
N VAL A 27 2.79 -17.53 -22.85
CA VAL A 27 4.12 -17.87 -22.29
C VAL A 27 4.80 -16.67 -21.64
N ASP A 28 4.68 -15.48 -22.23
CA ASP A 28 5.27 -14.24 -21.71
C ASP A 28 4.52 -13.71 -20.50
N ALA A 29 3.18 -13.75 -20.52
CA ALA A 29 2.36 -13.34 -19.38
C ALA A 29 2.58 -14.25 -18.16
N LEU A 30 2.72 -15.56 -18.38
CA LEU A 30 3.04 -16.53 -17.32
C LEU A 30 4.45 -16.30 -16.75
N ALA A 31 5.43 -15.98 -17.60
CA ALA A 31 6.79 -15.66 -17.18
C ALA A 31 6.86 -14.37 -16.37
N ALA A 32 6.15 -13.33 -16.81
CA ALA A 32 6.02 -12.06 -16.08
C ALA A 32 5.42 -12.26 -14.68
N ARG A 33 4.71 -13.38 -14.45
CA ARG A 33 4.17 -13.75 -13.14
C ARG A 33 5.16 -14.52 -12.26
N MET A 34 6.33 -14.90 -12.75
CA MET A 34 7.42 -15.57 -12.02
C MET A 34 8.79 -14.85 -12.11
N PRO A 35 8.87 -13.54 -11.81
CA PRO A 35 10.04 -12.71 -12.13
C PRO A 35 11.29 -13.02 -11.27
N ASP A 36 11.12 -13.63 -10.09
CA ASP A 36 12.25 -14.07 -9.26
C ASP A 36 12.98 -15.31 -9.82
N LEU A 37 12.42 -15.94 -10.85
CA LEU A 37 13.07 -17.05 -11.56
C LEU A 37 13.90 -16.53 -12.72
N ASP A 38 15.09 -17.10 -12.89
CA ASP A 38 16.01 -16.75 -13.97
C ASP A 38 15.28 -16.76 -15.33
N ALA A 39 15.33 -15.64 -16.05
CA ALA A 39 14.73 -15.50 -17.37
C ALA A 39 15.25 -16.56 -18.35
N ALA A 40 16.51 -16.98 -18.23
CA ALA A 40 17.09 -18.05 -19.03
C ALA A 40 16.51 -19.43 -18.65
N LEU A 41 16.21 -19.66 -17.38
CA LEU A 41 15.50 -20.88 -16.94
C LEU A 41 14.10 -20.91 -17.54
N LEU A 42 13.35 -19.79 -17.44
CA LEU A 42 12.00 -19.70 -17.97
C LEU A 42 11.98 -19.86 -19.48
N GLN A 43 12.89 -19.22 -20.22
CA GLN A 43 13.00 -19.30 -21.69
C GLN A 43 13.07 -20.73 -22.23
N ASN A 44 13.68 -21.65 -21.47
CA ASN A 44 13.82 -23.06 -21.85
C ASN A 44 12.59 -23.93 -21.52
N LEU A 45 11.59 -23.38 -20.80
CA LEU A 45 10.36 -24.09 -20.44
C LEU A 45 9.28 -23.89 -21.51
N SER A 46 8.56 -24.97 -21.82
CA SER A 46 7.34 -24.92 -22.63
C SER A 46 6.22 -24.16 -21.91
N ALA A 47 5.19 -23.77 -22.65
CA ALA A 47 4.00 -23.12 -22.06
C ALA A 47 3.38 -23.96 -20.94
N ASP A 48 3.27 -25.27 -21.13
CA ASP A 48 2.75 -26.20 -20.13
C ASP A 48 3.61 -26.22 -18.86
N MET A 49 4.93 -26.34 -19.01
CA MET A 49 5.84 -26.35 -17.87
C MET A 49 5.81 -25.03 -17.09
N ARG A 50 5.67 -23.88 -17.77
CA ARG A 50 5.53 -22.58 -17.11
C ARG A 50 4.20 -22.47 -16.35
N ALA A 51 3.11 -22.95 -16.93
CA ALA A 51 1.81 -22.97 -16.28
C ALA A 51 1.81 -23.87 -15.03
N GLU A 52 2.38 -25.07 -15.12
CA GLU A 52 2.52 -25.98 -13.97
C GLU A 52 3.39 -25.40 -12.87
N LEU A 53 4.54 -24.80 -13.24
CA LEU A 53 5.43 -24.13 -12.30
C LEU A 53 4.74 -22.97 -11.60
N LEU A 54 4.03 -22.10 -12.34
CA LEU A 54 3.30 -20.98 -11.76
C LEU A 54 2.21 -21.47 -10.80
N LEU A 55 1.41 -22.47 -11.19
CA LEU A 55 0.38 -23.07 -10.34
C LEU A 55 0.97 -23.69 -9.07
N TYR A 56 2.13 -24.35 -9.19
CA TYR A 56 2.86 -24.89 -8.05
C TYR A 56 3.31 -23.78 -7.09
N LEU A 57 3.94 -22.71 -7.61
CA LEU A 57 4.41 -21.58 -6.82
C LEU A 57 3.27 -20.83 -6.14
N LEU A 58 2.12 -20.69 -6.81
CA LEU A 58 0.88 -20.17 -6.23
C LEU A 58 0.40 -21.05 -5.07
N GLY A 59 0.33 -22.37 -5.29
CA GLY A 59 -0.07 -23.34 -4.26
C GLY A 59 0.87 -23.38 -3.05
N LYS A 60 2.15 -23.00 -3.23
CA LYS A 60 3.14 -22.85 -2.14
C LYS A 60 3.18 -21.45 -1.55
N GLY A 61 2.42 -20.49 -2.08
CA GLY A 61 2.42 -19.09 -1.64
C GLY A 61 3.72 -18.34 -1.95
N VAL A 62 4.57 -18.87 -2.84
CA VAL A 62 5.80 -18.21 -3.31
C VAL A 62 5.45 -17.08 -4.27
N VAL A 63 4.49 -17.34 -5.16
CA VAL A 63 3.84 -16.30 -5.96
C VAL A 63 2.46 -16.05 -5.34
N THR A 64 2.04 -14.79 -5.28
CA THR A 64 0.70 -14.40 -4.87
C THR A 64 0.04 -13.59 -5.98
N LEU A 65 -1.22 -13.87 -6.28
CA LEU A 65 -1.98 -13.06 -7.24
C LEU A 65 -2.56 -11.83 -6.55
N PRO A 66 -2.68 -10.71 -7.28
CA PRO A 66 -3.44 -9.58 -6.81
C PRO A 66 -4.90 -10.00 -6.63
N VAL A 67 -5.44 -9.85 -5.42
CA VAL A 67 -6.83 -10.26 -5.13
C VAL A 67 -7.69 -9.00 -4.98
N PRO A 68 -8.84 -8.90 -5.68
CA PRO A 68 -9.83 -7.88 -5.40
C PRO A 68 -10.26 -7.94 -3.93
N SER A 69 -10.23 -6.81 -3.23
CA SER A 69 -10.52 -6.75 -1.79
C SER A 69 -11.54 -5.67 -1.48
N GLU A 70 -12.79 -6.06 -1.24
CA GLU A 70 -13.86 -5.17 -0.77
C GLU A 70 -13.56 -4.55 0.62
N ARG A 71 -12.65 -5.17 1.38
CA ARG A 71 -12.23 -4.77 2.73
C ARG A 71 -10.76 -4.38 2.78
N ALA A 72 -10.25 -3.73 1.73
CA ALA A 72 -8.87 -3.28 1.71
C ALA A 72 -8.56 -2.52 3.01
N LEU A 73 -7.49 -2.91 3.71
CA LEU A 73 -6.99 -2.30 4.96
C LEU A 73 -7.85 -2.51 6.23
N LEU A 74 -9.01 -3.15 6.14
CA LEU A 74 -9.92 -3.35 7.28
C LEU A 74 -9.57 -4.55 8.17
N ASP A 75 -8.46 -5.24 7.98
CA ASP A 75 -8.01 -6.29 8.93
C ASP A 75 -6.49 -6.42 8.86
N LEU A 76 -5.80 -5.29 9.03
CA LEU A 76 -4.35 -5.28 9.13
C LEU A 76 -3.90 -5.82 10.50
N PRO A 77 -2.90 -6.72 10.55
CA PRO A 77 -2.30 -7.12 11.81
C PRO A 77 -1.51 -5.95 12.42
N TRP A 78 -1.30 -5.99 13.73
CA TRP A 78 -0.32 -5.12 14.36
C TRP A 78 1.06 -5.29 13.75
N GLY A 79 1.80 -4.19 13.62
CA GLY A 79 3.07 -4.12 12.91
C GLY A 79 2.93 -4.01 11.38
N ALA A 80 1.72 -3.90 10.84
CA ALA A 80 1.54 -3.68 9.42
C ALA A 80 1.87 -2.24 9.01
N HIS A 81 2.74 -2.12 8.01
CA HIS A 81 3.00 -0.88 7.30
C HIS A 81 2.64 -1.07 5.83
N VAL A 82 1.68 -0.29 5.35
CA VAL A 82 1.04 -0.49 4.05
C VAL A 82 1.19 0.73 3.17
N CYS A 83 1.58 0.51 1.92
CA CYS A 83 1.63 1.55 0.90
C CYS A 83 0.34 1.55 0.09
N GLN A 84 -0.26 2.72 -0.12
CA GLN A 84 -1.49 2.88 -0.90
C GLN A 84 -1.41 4.06 -1.88
N PHE A 85 -1.70 3.79 -3.16
CA PHE A 85 -1.75 4.76 -4.25
C PHE A 85 -3.16 5.19 -4.64
N TYR A 86 -3.39 6.49 -4.69
CA TYR A 86 -4.68 7.09 -5.05
C TYR A 86 -4.54 8.05 -6.23
N GLU A 87 -5.58 8.17 -7.06
CA GLU A 87 -5.63 9.15 -8.14
C GLU A 87 -6.37 10.41 -7.71
N THR A 88 -7.47 10.24 -6.95
CA THR A 88 -8.33 11.33 -6.50
C THR A 88 -8.43 11.41 -4.98
N SER A 89 -8.88 12.55 -4.47
CA SER A 89 -9.20 12.72 -3.05
C SER A 89 -10.34 11.79 -2.62
N GLU A 90 -11.29 11.51 -3.51
CA GLU A 90 -12.37 10.55 -3.29
C GLU A 90 -11.83 9.14 -3.08
N ASP A 91 -10.85 8.69 -3.87
CA ASP A 91 -10.20 7.39 -3.66
C ASP A 91 -9.55 7.28 -2.28
N GLN A 92 -8.95 8.38 -1.81
CA GLN A 92 -8.34 8.44 -0.48
C GLN A 92 -9.41 8.39 0.62
N LEU A 93 -10.53 9.09 0.47
CA LEU A 93 -11.64 9.09 1.42
C LEU A 93 -12.36 7.74 1.48
N ASP A 94 -12.67 7.15 0.33
CA ASP A 94 -13.32 5.83 0.19
C ASP A 94 -12.55 4.74 0.97
N MET A 95 -11.22 4.90 1.05
CA MET A 95 -10.32 3.98 1.72
C MET A 95 -10.16 4.33 3.21
N LEU A 96 -9.86 5.59 3.53
CA LEU A 96 -9.47 5.98 4.89
C LEU A 96 -10.67 6.14 5.83
N VAL A 97 -11.85 6.51 5.33
CA VAL A 97 -13.04 6.65 6.18
C VAL A 97 -13.43 5.31 6.81
N PRO A 98 -13.59 4.20 6.05
CA PRO A 98 -13.83 2.89 6.65
C PRO A 98 -12.68 2.42 7.55
N TYR A 99 -11.43 2.67 7.15
CA TYR A 99 -10.23 2.30 7.91
C TYR A 99 -10.22 2.93 9.32
N PHE A 100 -10.47 4.23 9.42
CA PHE A 100 -10.52 4.92 10.72
C PHE A 100 -11.79 4.60 11.49
N LYS A 101 -12.95 4.48 10.84
CA LYS A 101 -14.19 4.05 11.50
C LYS A 101 -13.99 2.74 12.27
N GLN A 102 -13.39 1.73 11.64
CA GLN A 102 -13.11 0.47 12.30
C GLN A 102 -12.18 0.64 13.50
N GLY A 103 -11.11 1.42 13.37
CA GLY A 103 -10.18 1.65 14.48
C GLY A 103 -10.88 2.24 15.69
N LEU A 104 -11.75 3.23 15.46
CA LEU A 104 -12.55 3.84 16.53
C LEU A 104 -13.50 2.83 17.20
N GLU A 105 -14.18 2.00 16.41
CA GLU A 105 -15.08 0.93 16.91
C GLU A 105 -14.32 -0.16 17.69
N ARG A 106 -13.04 -0.40 17.37
CA ARG A 106 -12.17 -1.39 18.03
C ARG A 106 -11.36 -0.83 19.19
N ASN A 107 -11.69 0.36 19.71
CA ASN A 107 -10.96 1.03 20.79
C ASN A 107 -9.47 1.27 20.47
N GLU A 108 -9.17 1.59 19.22
CA GLU A 108 -7.83 1.97 18.77
C GLU A 108 -7.70 3.50 18.77
N ALA A 109 -6.51 4.02 19.04
CA ALA A 109 -6.19 5.42 18.80
C ALA A 109 -5.96 5.60 17.30
N CYS A 110 -6.49 6.68 16.72
CA CYS A 110 -6.47 6.95 15.30
C CYS A 110 -5.78 8.30 15.02
N ALA A 111 -4.78 8.28 14.13
CA ALA A 111 -4.06 9.49 13.70
C ALA A 111 -4.06 9.59 12.17
N TRP A 112 -4.57 10.70 11.63
CA TRP A 112 -4.62 10.96 10.20
C TRP A 112 -3.88 12.26 9.87
N LEU A 113 -2.71 12.12 9.23
CA LEU A 113 -1.94 13.24 8.68
C LEU A 113 -2.38 13.49 7.23
N VAL A 114 -3.19 14.52 7.02
CA VAL A 114 -3.74 14.88 5.71
C VAL A 114 -2.77 15.73 4.90
N GLY A 115 -2.77 15.56 3.57
CA GLY A 115 -1.94 16.32 2.62
C GLY A 115 -2.79 17.06 1.61
N ASP A 116 -3.25 16.35 0.57
CA ASP A 116 -4.12 16.92 -0.48
C ASP A 116 -5.51 17.26 0.06
N LEU A 117 -6.00 16.47 1.02
CA LEU A 117 -7.21 16.79 1.79
C LEU A 117 -6.90 17.86 2.84
N SER A 118 -7.81 18.81 2.99
CA SER A 118 -7.83 19.65 4.19
C SER A 118 -8.33 18.87 5.41
N VAL A 119 -7.95 19.33 6.60
CA VAL A 119 -8.45 18.78 7.88
C VAL A 119 -9.99 18.84 7.94
N LYS A 120 -10.59 19.89 7.36
CA LYS A 120 -12.04 20.06 7.33
C LYS A 120 -12.72 19.03 6.43
N GLU A 121 -12.18 18.76 5.25
CA GLU A 121 -12.73 17.75 4.33
C GLU A 121 -12.66 16.36 4.94
N ALA A 122 -11.50 15.97 5.47
CA ALA A 122 -11.34 14.67 6.14
C ALA A 122 -12.27 14.51 7.35
N ARG A 123 -12.41 15.55 8.19
CA ARG A 123 -13.36 15.54 9.32
C ARG A 123 -14.80 15.41 8.84
N THR A 124 -15.19 16.15 7.81
CA THR A 124 -16.56 16.14 7.28
C THR A 124 -16.90 14.76 6.72
N ALA A 125 -16.00 14.17 5.94
CA ALA A 125 -16.17 12.83 5.37
C ALA A 125 -16.27 11.75 6.47
N LEU A 126 -15.40 11.82 7.49
CA LEU A 126 -15.43 10.86 8.59
C LEU A 126 -16.70 11.01 9.44
N ALA A 127 -17.15 12.24 9.71
CA ALA A 127 -18.38 12.52 10.47
C ALA A 127 -19.64 11.96 9.78
N ALA A 128 -19.67 11.93 8.45
CA ALA A 128 -20.77 11.33 7.71
C ALA A 128 -20.92 9.82 7.94
N SER A 129 -19.84 9.12 8.32
CA SER A 129 -19.82 7.67 8.58
C SER A 129 -19.71 7.29 10.06
N VAL A 130 -19.30 8.23 10.91
CA VAL A 130 -19.05 8.06 12.35
C VAL A 130 -19.84 9.13 13.11
N PRO A 131 -21.09 8.84 13.52
CA PRO A 131 -21.97 9.82 14.17
C PRO A 131 -21.37 10.46 15.44
N ASP A 132 -20.58 9.71 16.21
CA ASP A 132 -19.96 10.18 17.48
C ASP A 132 -18.53 10.74 17.29
N LEU A 133 -18.16 11.18 16.09
CA LEU A 133 -16.79 11.62 15.80
C LEU A 133 -16.28 12.68 16.78
N ASP A 134 -17.13 13.64 17.16
CA ASP A 134 -16.74 14.71 18.08
C ASP A 134 -16.31 14.19 19.46
N ARG A 135 -16.94 13.10 19.96
CA ARG A 135 -16.52 12.44 21.21
C ARG A 135 -15.15 11.78 21.06
N TYR A 136 -14.92 11.10 19.94
CA TYR A 136 -13.63 10.48 19.64
C TYR A 136 -12.51 11.53 19.52
N MET A 137 -12.80 12.69 18.94
CA MET A 137 -11.85 13.80 18.87
C MET A 137 -11.60 14.45 20.24
N ALA A 138 -12.65 14.67 21.05
CA ALA A 138 -12.55 15.28 22.37
C ALA A 138 -11.75 14.42 23.36
N THR A 139 -11.82 13.09 23.23
CA THR A 139 -11.06 12.13 24.05
C THR A 139 -9.63 11.89 23.51
N GLY A 140 -9.27 12.50 22.38
CA GLY A 140 -7.98 12.29 21.72
C GLY A 140 -7.85 10.94 20.98
N GLN A 141 -8.91 10.12 20.97
CA GLN A 141 -8.94 8.84 20.26
C GLN A 141 -8.88 9.04 18.74
N MET A 142 -9.43 10.13 18.19
CA MET A 142 -9.22 10.52 16.79
C MET A 142 -8.48 11.84 16.70
N GLN A 143 -7.39 11.88 15.93
CA GLN A 143 -6.67 13.10 15.60
C GLN A 143 -6.53 13.23 14.09
N ILE A 144 -6.98 14.37 13.55
CA ILE A 144 -6.76 14.75 12.15
C ILE A 144 -5.90 16.02 12.18
N ARG A 145 -4.75 15.96 11.51
CA ARG A 145 -3.75 17.03 11.49
C ARG A 145 -3.23 17.20 10.08
N HIS A 146 -2.76 18.39 9.75
CA HIS A 146 -2.09 18.60 8.48
C HIS A 146 -0.68 17.99 8.54
N TYR A 147 -0.19 17.44 7.42
CA TYR A 147 1.11 16.75 7.35
C TYR A 147 2.25 17.60 7.92
N SER A 148 2.20 18.93 7.72
CA SER A 148 3.25 19.86 8.12
C SER A 148 3.41 19.99 9.62
N GLU A 149 2.40 19.62 10.42
CA GLU A 149 2.50 19.62 11.88
C GLU A 149 3.45 18.52 12.38
N PHE A 150 3.59 17.45 11.58
CA PHE A 150 4.42 16.29 11.89
C PHE A 150 5.72 16.25 11.07
N TYR A 151 5.62 16.20 9.74
CA TYR A 151 6.76 15.90 8.86
C TYR A 151 7.73 17.06 8.66
N THR A 152 7.27 18.31 8.78
CA THR A 152 8.08 19.48 8.42
C THR A 152 8.32 20.41 9.60
N ASP A 153 9.41 21.16 9.54
CA ASP A 153 9.63 22.33 10.39
C ASP A 153 8.76 23.52 9.91
N PRO A 154 8.73 24.65 10.66
CA PRO A 154 7.98 25.84 10.26
C PRO A 154 8.43 26.48 8.94
N ASN A 155 9.61 26.13 8.43
CA ASN A 155 10.13 26.60 7.14
C ASN A 155 9.73 25.65 5.98
N GLY A 156 9.06 24.54 6.28
CA GLY A 156 8.67 23.53 5.29
C GLY A 156 9.76 22.49 5.00
N THR A 157 10.87 22.50 5.75
CA THR A 157 11.93 21.49 5.61
C THR A 157 11.52 20.20 6.30
N VAL A 158 11.75 19.05 5.66
CA VAL A 158 11.52 17.74 6.28
C VAL A 158 12.36 17.61 7.54
N ARG A 159 11.73 17.28 8.67
CA ARG A 159 12.43 17.05 9.93
C ARG A 159 13.34 15.83 9.83
N ALA A 160 14.29 15.73 10.76
CA ALA A 160 15.24 14.63 10.79
C ALA A 160 14.52 13.26 10.85
N PRO A 161 14.85 12.29 9.97
CA PRO A 161 14.24 10.96 9.95
C PRO A 161 14.24 10.22 11.29
N GLU A 162 15.32 10.35 12.05
CA GLU A 162 15.46 9.75 13.39
C GLU A 162 14.45 10.36 14.38
N GLN A 163 14.25 11.67 14.32
CA GLN A 163 13.30 12.37 15.17
C GLN A 163 11.86 11.96 14.82
N LEU A 164 11.52 11.94 13.53
CA LEU A 164 10.18 11.56 13.07
C LEU A 164 9.84 10.12 13.42
N SER A 165 10.76 9.17 13.19
CA SER A 165 10.56 7.76 13.50
C SER A 165 10.42 7.50 15.00
N TYR A 166 11.24 8.15 15.84
CA TYR A 166 11.10 8.09 17.30
C TYR A 166 9.78 8.69 17.78
N GLN A 167 9.39 9.85 17.24
CA GLN A 167 8.13 10.49 17.57
C GLN A 167 6.95 9.58 17.21
N PHE A 168 6.96 8.97 16.02
CA PHE A 168 5.90 8.06 15.59
C PHE A 168 5.82 6.80 16.47
N ALA A 169 6.95 6.20 16.82
CA ALA A 169 7.01 5.06 17.72
C ALA A 169 6.42 5.39 19.11
N SER A 170 6.74 6.58 19.64
CA SER A 170 6.24 7.02 20.95
C SER A 170 4.73 7.28 20.95
N MET A 171 4.12 7.67 19.82
CA MET A 171 2.67 7.75 19.68
C MET A 171 2.00 6.38 19.89
N GLY A 172 2.61 5.30 19.37
CA GLY A 172 2.11 3.93 19.57
C GLY A 172 2.15 3.49 21.03
N ALA A 173 3.26 3.78 21.72
CA ALA A 173 3.38 3.52 23.16
C ALA A 173 2.36 4.35 23.97
N SER A 174 2.23 5.63 23.65
CA SER A 174 1.30 6.53 24.32
C SER A 174 -0.16 6.09 24.15
N ALA A 175 -0.55 5.59 22.97
CA ALA A 175 -1.88 5.04 22.74
C ALA A 175 -2.20 3.90 23.72
N ARG A 176 -1.23 3.02 23.99
CA ARG A 176 -1.38 1.92 24.94
C ARG A 176 -1.49 2.42 26.39
N ASP A 177 -0.68 3.40 26.76
CA ASP A 177 -0.71 4.00 28.11
C ASP A 177 -2.04 4.71 28.40
N MET A 178 -2.70 5.24 27.36
CA MET A 178 -4.04 5.81 27.43
C MET A 178 -5.17 4.76 27.44
N GLY A 179 -4.85 3.47 27.37
CA GLY A 179 -5.83 2.38 27.42
C GLY A 179 -6.43 1.96 26.07
N PHE A 180 -5.87 2.43 24.95
CA PHE A 180 -6.29 1.99 23.62
C PHE A 180 -5.59 0.67 23.21
N GLU A 181 -6.16 -0.03 22.24
CA GLU A 181 -5.60 -1.30 21.76
C GLU A 181 -4.29 -1.13 20.99
N GLY A 182 -4.03 0.06 20.46
CA GLY A 182 -2.84 0.43 19.71
C GLY A 182 -3.09 1.69 18.90
N LEU A 183 -2.16 2.01 18.00
CA LEU A 183 -2.28 3.15 17.09
C LEU A 183 -2.59 2.68 15.66
N ARG A 184 -3.67 3.18 15.10
CA ARG A 184 -4.02 3.13 13.69
C ARG A 184 -3.71 4.47 13.04
N ALA A 185 -2.78 4.49 12.09
CA ALA A 185 -2.30 5.72 11.50
C ALA A 185 -2.43 5.74 9.98
N SER A 186 -2.52 6.95 9.43
CA SER A 186 -2.27 7.19 8.01
C SER A 186 -1.56 8.52 7.79
N GLY A 187 -0.63 8.54 6.84
CA GLY A 187 0.11 9.73 6.45
C GLY A 187 0.15 9.95 4.94
N SER A 188 -0.17 11.17 4.50
CA SER A 188 -0.02 11.57 3.10
C SER A 188 1.41 11.98 2.77
N VAL A 189 1.87 11.55 1.61
CA VAL A 189 3.17 11.92 1.02
C VAL A 189 3.00 12.96 -0.11
N SER A 190 1.78 13.45 -0.33
CA SER A 190 1.46 14.34 -1.46
C SER A 190 2.17 15.70 -1.45
N TRP A 191 2.77 16.05 -0.33
CA TRP A 191 3.51 17.28 -0.11
C TRP A 191 4.96 17.24 -0.57
N VAL A 192 5.53 16.06 -0.82
CA VAL A 192 6.91 15.91 -1.29
C VAL A 192 6.99 16.30 -2.76
N LYS A 193 7.73 17.37 -3.08
CA LYS A 193 7.77 17.98 -4.42
C LYS A 193 9.13 17.96 -5.09
N ASP A 194 10.18 17.61 -4.36
CA ASP A 194 11.56 17.67 -4.83
C ASP A 194 12.36 16.42 -4.39
N PRO A 195 13.44 16.08 -5.12
CA PRO A 195 14.23 14.88 -4.83
C PRO A 195 14.90 14.88 -3.44
N GLU A 196 15.25 16.04 -2.89
CA GLU A 196 15.94 16.13 -1.59
C GLU A 196 14.97 15.81 -0.45
N SER A 197 13.78 16.42 -0.47
CA SER A 197 12.68 16.09 0.44
C SER A 197 12.26 14.63 0.31
N MET A 198 12.24 14.09 -0.92
CA MET A 198 11.95 12.67 -1.16
C MET A 198 12.98 11.76 -0.51
N ALA A 199 14.28 12.03 -0.72
CA ALA A 199 15.34 11.23 -0.12
C ALA A 199 15.27 11.22 1.42
N ARG A 200 15.01 12.38 2.03
CA ARG A 200 14.80 12.46 3.49
C ARG A 200 13.57 11.70 3.95
N PHE A 201 12.47 11.81 3.21
CA PHE A 201 11.25 11.08 3.53
C PHE A 201 11.43 9.57 3.41
N MET A 202 12.14 9.08 2.39
CA MET A 202 12.42 7.65 2.22
C MET A 202 13.35 7.09 3.31
N ASP A 203 14.28 7.91 3.82
CA ASP A 203 15.07 7.54 5.00
C ASP A 203 14.20 7.43 6.26
N TYR A 204 13.22 8.34 6.42
CA TYR A 204 12.20 8.21 7.46
C TYR A 204 11.34 6.95 7.29
N GLU A 205 10.87 6.65 6.08
CA GLU A 205 10.03 5.48 5.77
C GLU A 205 10.74 4.16 6.12
N THR A 206 12.05 4.10 5.86
CA THR A 206 12.89 2.94 6.21
C THR A 206 12.94 2.76 7.73
N LYS A 207 13.16 3.83 8.47
CA LYS A 207 13.26 3.81 9.94
C LYS A 207 11.91 3.56 10.61
N VAL A 208 10.84 4.18 10.12
CA VAL A 208 9.50 4.03 10.68
C VAL A 208 8.95 2.63 10.46
N ASN A 209 9.26 1.98 9.33
CA ASN A 209 8.89 0.59 9.08
C ASN A 209 9.43 -0.35 10.17
N LEU A 210 10.71 -0.20 10.54
CA LEU A 210 11.32 -0.97 11.63
C LEU A 210 10.68 -0.69 12.99
N ALA A 211 10.33 0.58 13.24
CA ALA A 211 9.64 0.98 14.47
C ALA A 211 8.22 0.38 14.54
N ILE A 212 7.48 0.35 13.43
CA ILE A 212 6.13 -0.20 13.34
C ILE A 212 6.13 -1.70 13.58
N GLN A 213 7.04 -2.46 12.92
CA GLN A 213 7.08 -3.92 13.01
C GLN A 213 7.20 -4.46 14.44
N ASN A 214 7.84 -3.70 15.33
CA ASN A 214 8.06 -4.07 16.73
C ASN A 214 7.09 -3.38 17.70
N SER A 215 6.06 -2.72 17.19
CA SER A 215 5.15 -1.89 17.98
C SER A 215 3.68 -2.26 17.76
N ARG A 216 2.81 -1.81 18.67
CA ARG A 216 1.36 -1.94 18.53
C ARG A 216 0.79 -0.85 17.63
N ILE A 217 1.34 -0.74 16.43
CA ILE A 217 1.00 0.27 15.42
C ILE A 217 0.60 -0.46 14.13
N MET A 218 -0.41 0.08 13.44
CA MET A 218 -0.64 -0.20 12.03
C MET A 218 -0.73 1.12 11.28
N ALA A 219 -0.09 1.20 10.12
CA ALA A 219 0.03 2.45 9.38
C ALA A 219 -0.21 2.25 7.88
N VAL A 220 -0.90 3.21 7.29
CA VAL A 220 -1.15 3.31 5.85
C VAL A 220 -0.52 4.60 5.31
N CYS A 221 0.58 4.50 4.59
CA CYS A 221 1.16 5.61 3.86
C CYS A 221 0.43 5.76 2.52
N THR A 222 -0.09 6.96 2.27
CA THR A 222 -0.85 7.26 1.05
C THR A 222 -0.07 8.15 0.11
N TYR A 223 0.02 7.73 -1.14
CA TYR A 223 0.79 8.35 -2.19
C TYR A 223 -0.13 8.72 -3.35
N PRO A 224 -0.07 9.96 -3.86
CA PRO A 224 -0.65 10.26 -5.17
C PRO A 224 -0.05 9.35 -6.24
N ALA A 225 -0.85 8.90 -7.21
CA ALA A 225 -0.38 8.06 -8.31
C ALA A 225 0.83 8.68 -9.03
N LYS A 226 0.87 10.01 -9.19
CA LYS A 226 1.99 10.77 -9.76
C LYS A 226 3.31 10.68 -8.96
N ALA A 227 3.27 10.34 -7.67
CA ALA A 227 4.45 10.21 -6.83
C ALA A 227 5.21 8.90 -7.10
N SER A 228 4.57 7.93 -7.75
CA SER A 228 5.17 6.64 -8.10
C SER A 228 6.46 6.75 -8.93
N SER A 229 6.53 7.74 -9.81
CA SER A 229 7.72 8.00 -10.64
C SER A 229 8.86 8.66 -9.87
N MET A 230 8.57 9.34 -8.75
CA MET A 230 9.58 10.04 -7.94
C MET A 230 10.18 9.17 -6.84
N CYS A 231 9.37 8.30 -6.22
CA CYS A 231 9.79 7.53 -5.04
C CYS A 231 10.70 6.34 -5.37
N GLY A 232 10.70 5.85 -6.61
CA GLY A 232 11.36 4.58 -6.91
C GLY A 232 10.64 3.40 -6.25
N CYS A 233 10.08 2.53 -7.06
CA CYS A 233 9.18 1.46 -6.64
C CYS A 233 9.83 0.48 -5.66
N ARG A 234 11.12 0.21 -5.84
CA ARG A 234 11.91 -0.71 -5.03
C ARG A 234 12.08 -0.26 -3.57
N GLU A 235 12.22 1.04 -3.33
CA GLU A 235 12.37 1.59 -1.97
C GLU A 235 11.04 1.58 -1.22
N LEU A 236 9.93 1.82 -1.92
CA LEU A 236 8.58 1.68 -1.37
C LEU A 236 8.27 0.25 -0.94
N ILE A 237 8.70 -0.74 -1.71
CA ILE A 237 8.50 -2.18 -1.43
C ILE A 237 9.34 -2.65 -0.25
N HIS A 238 10.57 -2.18 -0.15
CA HIS A 238 11.44 -2.52 0.98
C HIS A 238 10.86 -1.99 2.30
N ASN A 239 10.20 -0.83 2.23
CA ASN A 239 9.66 -0.14 3.40
C ASN A 239 8.22 -0.54 3.76
N HIS A 240 7.50 -1.22 2.86
CA HIS A 240 6.10 -1.62 3.08
C HIS A 240 5.90 -3.09 2.71
N GLY A 241 5.64 -3.93 3.71
CA GLY A 241 5.45 -5.37 3.49
C GLY A 241 4.16 -5.76 2.75
N ARG A 242 3.30 -4.79 2.40
CA ARG A 242 2.04 -4.94 1.65
C ARG A 242 1.75 -3.68 0.82
N ILE A 243 1.27 -3.84 -0.41
CA ILE A 243 0.85 -2.73 -1.28
C ILE A 243 -0.61 -2.92 -1.72
N PHE A 244 -1.39 -1.84 -1.67
CA PHE A 244 -2.74 -1.79 -2.23
C PHE A 244 -2.80 -0.73 -3.33
N VAL A 245 -3.57 -0.99 -4.38
CA VAL A 245 -3.79 -0.07 -5.51
C VAL A 245 -5.25 -0.17 -5.98
N LYS A 246 -5.86 0.96 -6.37
CA LYS A 246 -7.20 1.00 -6.98
C LYS A 246 -7.08 0.92 -8.51
N ARG A 247 -7.75 -0.04 -9.14
CA ARG A 247 -7.85 -0.22 -10.61
C ARG A 247 -9.28 -0.60 -10.99
N GLY A 248 -10.21 0.34 -10.86
CA GLY A 248 -11.66 0.07 -10.84
C GLY A 248 -12.10 -0.57 -9.52
N ALA A 249 -11.55 -1.72 -9.16
CA ALA A 249 -11.67 -2.34 -7.83
C ALA A 249 -10.35 -2.20 -7.03
N TRP A 250 -10.44 -2.32 -5.70
CA TRP A 250 -9.26 -2.39 -4.83
C TRP A 250 -8.53 -3.71 -5.01
N VAL A 251 -7.23 -3.64 -5.29
CA VAL A 251 -6.40 -4.82 -5.49
C VAL A 251 -5.30 -4.84 -4.43
N HIS A 252 -5.22 -5.94 -3.68
CA HIS A 252 -4.13 -6.20 -2.73
C HIS A 252 -3.03 -6.98 -3.44
N ASP A 253 -1.87 -6.35 -3.63
CA ASP A 253 -0.67 -7.04 -4.11
C ASP A 253 0.21 -7.43 -2.92
N LYS A 254 0.35 -8.74 -2.73
CA LYS A 254 1.20 -9.33 -1.68
C LYS A 254 2.62 -9.63 -2.20
N SER A 255 2.92 -9.35 -3.46
CA SER A 255 4.24 -9.59 -4.02
C SER A 255 5.27 -8.65 -3.39
N ARG A 256 6.47 -9.19 -3.16
CA ARG A 256 7.65 -8.42 -2.72
C ARG A 256 8.49 -7.97 -3.92
N ASP A 257 7.93 -8.05 -5.11
CA ASP A 257 8.65 -7.96 -6.36
C ASP A 257 8.66 -6.53 -6.89
N ALA A 258 9.88 -5.98 -6.93
CA ALA A 258 10.15 -4.65 -7.46
C ALA A 258 9.64 -4.43 -8.88
N GLN A 259 9.76 -5.41 -9.78
CA GLN A 259 9.46 -5.24 -11.19
C GLN A 259 7.95 -5.22 -11.48
N LYS A 260 7.16 -6.08 -10.82
CA LYS A 260 5.68 -6.02 -10.95
C LYS A 260 5.10 -4.75 -10.38
N ILE A 261 5.63 -4.30 -9.25
CA ILE A 261 5.18 -3.08 -8.63
C ILE A 261 5.63 -1.87 -9.47
N GLU A 262 6.83 -1.89 -10.07
CA GLU A 262 7.25 -0.95 -11.14
C GLU A 262 6.29 -0.95 -12.33
N ALA A 263 5.79 -2.11 -12.77
CA ALA A 263 4.79 -2.18 -13.84
C ALA A 263 3.42 -1.62 -13.41
N VAL A 264 3.01 -1.85 -12.16
CA VAL A 264 1.82 -1.21 -11.56
C VAL A 264 2.02 0.30 -11.53
N PHE A 265 3.20 0.78 -11.15
CA PHE A 265 3.55 2.19 -11.12
C PHE A 265 3.61 2.83 -12.51
N ALA A 266 4.24 2.17 -13.48
CA ALA A 266 4.26 2.60 -14.87
C ALA A 266 2.85 2.72 -15.45
N SER A 267 1.94 1.80 -15.07
CA SER A 267 0.54 1.87 -15.50
C SER A 267 -0.24 3.04 -14.87
N LEU A 268 0.05 3.38 -13.61
CA LEU A 268 -0.54 4.54 -12.93
C LEU A 268 -0.01 5.86 -13.52
N ALA A 269 1.27 5.91 -13.90
CA ALA A 269 1.87 7.06 -14.57
C ALA A 269 1.34 7.27 -16.00
N GLY A 270 1.01 6.19 -16.72
CA GLY A 270 0.49 6.24 -18.09
C GLY A 270 -0.99 6.61 -18.21
N ALA A 271 -1.81 6.37 -17.18
CA ALA A 271 -3.25 6.67 -17.19
C ALA A 271 -3.60 8.17 -17.12
N GLY A 272 -2.62 9.02 -16.78
CA GLY A 272 -2.81 10.47 -16.60
C GLY A 272 -2.30 11.36 -17.75
N ALA A 273 -1.80 10.81 -18.86
CA ALA A 273 -1.39 11.61 -20.01
C ALA A 273 -2.62 11.97 -20.87
N PRO A 274 -2.96 13.27 -21.05
CA PRO A 274 -3.96 13.64 -22.04
C PRO A 274 -3.45 13.31 -23.45
N PRO A 275 -4.36 13.03 -24.41
CA PRO A 275 -4.00 12.67 -25.78
C PRO A 275 -3.24 13.78 -26.53
#